data_AF-A0A1H0V8X3-F1
#
_entry.id   AF-A0A1H0V8X3-F1
#
_cell.length_a   1.000
_cell.length_b   1.000
_cell.length_c   1.000
_cell.angle_alpha   90.00
_cell.angle_beta   90.00
_cell.angle_gamma   90.00
#
_symmetry.space_group_name_H-M   'P 1'
#
loop_
_entity.id
_entity.type
_entity.pdbx_description
1 polymer ?
#
loop_
_entity_poly.entity_id
_entity_poly.type
_entity_poly.pdbx_seq_one_letter_code
_entity_poly.pdbx_strand_id
1 'polypeptide(L)'
;MTLLILAVLLTLRVRNEEQPEEMDADGIGSNLVRRLYEGFLAHGLQPTLGYRVDQYTIDVAFPKLKIAVEAVEHDFLISSDVWEQEWEKESYLKNHGWTVLRFSGARIDEDLSRIVEKVSREMTGKSNSS
;
A
#
# COMPACT_ATOMS: atom_id res chain seq x y z
N MET A 1 39.85 12.54 -19.57
CA MET A 1 39.19 12.92 -18.30
C MET A 1 37.80 13.55 -18.50
N THR A 2 37.09 13.28 -19.59
CA THR A 2 35.77 13.88 -19.88
C THR A 2 34.61 12.86 -19.88
N LEU A 3 34.89 11.56 -20.08
CA LEU A 3 33.87 10.50 -20.04
C LEU A 3 33.42 10.11 -18.62
N LEU A 4 34.27 10.28 -17.60
CA LEU A 4 33.93 9.97 -16.21
C LEU A 4 32.92 10.95 -15.59
N ILE A 5 32.95 12.23 -16.00
CA ILE A 5 32.06 13.25 -15.45
C ILE A 5 30.63 13.08 -15.98
N LEU A 6 30.46 12.62 -17.23
CA LEU A 6 29.14 12.41 -17.83
C LEU A 6 28.40 11.19 -17.22
N ALA A 7 29.13 10.14 -16.83
CA ALA A 7 28.56 8.98 -16.14
C ALA A 7 28.09 9.30 -14.72
N VAL A 8 28.78 10.22 -14.03
CA VAL A 8 28.37 10.71 -12.70
C VAL A 8 27.12 11.60 -12.80
N LEU A 9 27.00 12.43 -13.84
CA LEU A 9 25.81 13.26 -14.04
C LEU A 9 24.56 12.45 -14.47
N LEU A 10 24.72 11.33 -15.17
CA LEU A 10 23.62 10.43 -15.53
C LEU A 10 23.13 9.56 -14.36
N THR A 11 24.02 9.20 -13.42
CA THR A 11 23.64 8.46 -12.21
C THR A 11 22.99 9.37 -11.15
N LEU A 12 23.33 10.65 -11.10
CA LEU A 12 22.68 11.63 -10.21
C LEU A 12 21.27 12.04 -10.66
N ARG A 13 20.87 11.73 -11.91
CA ARG A 13 19.56 12.14 -12.46
C ARG A 13 18.44 11.11 -12.24
N VAL A 14 18.74 9.95 -11.64
CA VAL A 14 17.77 8.88 -11.37
C VAL A 14 17.87 8.45 -9.91
N ARG A 15 17.19 9.23 -9.06
CA ARG A 15 16.41 8.80 -7.88
C ARG A 15 16.12 10.05 -7.07
N ASN A 16 15.18 10.84 -7.56
CA ASN A 16 14.30 11.56 -6.65
C ASN A 16 13.24 10.54 -6.22
N GLU A 17 13.64 9.59 -5.38
CA GLU A 17 12.66 8.87 -4.58
C GLU A 17 12.29 9.84 -3.47
N GLU A 18 11.08 10.39 -3.59
CA GLU A 18 10.42 11.05 -2.48
C GLU A 18 10.46 10.10 -1.29
N GLN A 19 11.34 10.39 -0.33
CA GLN A 19 11.30 9.71 0.95
C GLN A 19 9.97 10.08 1.60
N PRO A 20 9.13 9.12 2.01
CA PRO A 20 7.88 9.46 2.67
C PRO A 20 8.21 10.20 3.96
N GLU A 21 7.60 11.38 4.13
CA GLU A 21 7.64 12.12 5.39
C GLU A 21 7.24 11.20 6.54
N GLU A 22 8.07 11.12 7.58
CA GLU A 22 7.71 10.49 8.84
C GLU A 22 6.52 11.24 9.45
N MET A 23 5.34 10.63 9.48
CA MET A 23 4.17 11.18 10.20
C MET A 23 3.30 10.09 10.85
N ASP A 24 3.24 10.22 12.17
CA ASP A 24 2.25 9.83 13.19
C ASP A 24 1.78 8.36 13.36
N ALA A 25 1.73 7.96 14.63
CA ALA A 25 2.04 6.64 15.15
C ALA A 25 0.87 5.65 15.32
N ASP A 26 -0.35 5.95 14.86
CA ASP A 26 -1.51 5.10 15.19
C ASP A 26 -1.98 4.13 14.08
N GLY A 27 -1.57 4.30 12.82
CA GLY A 27 -1.99 3.41 11.72
C GLY A 27 -0.88 2.52 11.14
N ILE A 28 0.34 3.07 11.01
CA ILE A 28 1.48 2.38 10.39
C ILE A 28 2.21 1.47 11.41
N GLY A 29 1.88 1.57 12.70
CA GLY A 29 2.52 0.84 13.79
C GLY A 29 1.99 -0.58 14.06
N SER A 30 0.95 -1.02 13.35
CA SER A 30 0.35 -2.35 13.56
C SER A 30 1.24 -3.48 13.00
N ASN A 31 1.38 -4.57 13.76
CA ASN A 31 2.13 -5.75 13.33
C ASN A 31 1.59 -6.34 12.01
N LEU A 32 0.28 -6.22 11.78
CA LEU A 32 -0.40 -6.73 10.59
C LEU A 32 -0.01 -5.97 9.33
N VAL A 33 0.04 -4.64 9.41
CA VAL A 33 0.48 -3.78 8.29
C VAL A 33 1.91 -4.11 7.90
N ARG A 34 2.80 -4.28 8.91
CA ARG A 34 4.18 -4.70 8.68
C ARG A 34 4.26 -6.09 8.04
N ARG A 35 3.47 -7.07 8.52
CA ARG A 35 3.40 -8.42 7.91
C ARG A 35 2.96 -8.37 6.45
N LEU A 36 1.96 -7.56 6.11
CA LEU A 36 1.53 -7.39 4.72
C LEU A 36 2.67 -6.83 3.86
N TYR A 37 3.28 -5.74 4.30
CA TYR A 37 4.38 -5.08 3.58
C TYR A 37 5.56 -6.03 3.36
N GLU A 38 6.06 -6.67 4.42
CA GLU A 38 7.16 -7.64 4.35
C GLU A 38 6.78 -8.86 3.51
N GLY A 39 5.53 -9.34 3.59
CA GLY A 39 5.02 -10.42 2.77
C GLY A 39 5.05 -10.10 1.28
N PHE A 40 4.57 -8.92 0.89
CA PHE A 40 4.61 -8.48 -0.50
C PHE A 40 6.06 -8.35 -1.01
N LEU A 41 6.97 -7.78 -0.21
CA LEU A 41 8.39 -7.69 -0.55
C LEU A 41 9.03 -9.07 -0.73
N ALA A 42 8.76 -10.01 0.17
CA ALA A 42 9.30 -11.38 0.11
C ALA A 42 8.87 -12.13 -1.16
N HIS A 43 7.73 -11.74 -1.75
CA HIS A 43 7.23 -12.27 -3.01
C HIS A 43 7.60 -11.43 -4.25
N GLY A 44 8.53 -10.47 -4.10
CA GLY A 44 9.07 -9.68 -5.20
C GLY A 44 8.14 -8.58 -5.71
N LEU A 45 7.08 -8.25 -4.97
CA LEU A 45 6.23 -7.10 -5.28
C LEU A 45 6.87 -5.80 -4.79
N GLN A 46 6.42 -4.66 -5.31
CA GLN A 46 6.95 -3.33 -4.98
C GLN A 46 5.87 -2.44 -4.33
N PRO A 47 5.48 -2.72 -3.07
CA PRO A 47 4.52 -1.92 -2.34
C PRO A 47 5.12 -0.62 -1.80
N THR A 48 4.25 0.34 -1.47
CA THR A 48 4.55 1.55 -0.68
C THR A 48 3.77 1.48 0.62
N LEU A 49 4.46 1.64 1.76
CA LEU A 49 3.86 1.67 3.08
C LEU A 49 3.31 3.07 3.40
N GLY A 50 2.13 3.19 4.00
CA GLY A 50 1.59 4.45 4.49
C GLY A 50 1.35 5.50 3.41
N TYR A 51 0.80 5.09 2.25
CA TYR A 51 0.66 5.98 1.10
C TYR A 51 -0.48 6.97 1.28
N ARG A 52 -0.19 8.27 1.17
CA ARG A 52 -1.17 9.33 1.36
C ARG A 52 -1.98 9.61 0.08
N VAL A 53 -3.30 9.67 0.22
CA VAL A 53 -4.25 10.14 -0.78
C VAL A 53 -5.13 11.20 -0.13
N ASP A 54 -4.77 12.46 -0.35
CA ASP A 54 -5.43 13.63 0.24
C ASP A 54 -5.51 13.51 1.78
N GLN A 55 -6.73 13.43 2.35
CA GLN A 55 -6.90 13.30 3.80
C GLN A 55 -6.72 11.87 4.33
N TYR A 56 -6.60 10.85 3.47
CA TYR A 56 -6.52 9.46 3.89
C TYR A 56 -5.12 8.88 3.70
N THR A 57 -4.75 7.95 4.58
CA THR A 57 -3.54 7.15 4.45
C THR A 57 -3.94 5.70 4.19
N ILE A 58 -3.36 5.10 3.15
CA ILE A 58 -3.50 3.68 2.82
C ILE A 58 -2.38 2.92 3.52
N ASP A 59 -2.71 1.82 4.20
CA ASP A 59 -1.72 0.99 4.90
C ASP A 59 -0.60 0.52 3.97
N VAL A 60 -0.96 -0.17 2.89
CA VAL A 60 -0.01 -0.63 1.85
C VAL A 60 -0.59 -0.40 0.46
N ALA A 61 0.15 0.31 -0.40
CA ALA A 61 -0.32 0.71 -1.72
C ALA A 61 0.58 0.18 -2.86
N PHE A 62 -0.02 0.03 -4.04
CA PHE A 62 0.68 -0.06 -5.33
C PHE A 62 0.29 1.15 -6.19
N PRO A 63 0.94 2.32 -6.01
CA PRO A 63 0.42 3.59 -6.52
C PRO A 63 0.27 3.65 -8.04
N LYS A 64 1.21 3.04 -8.77
CA LYS A 64 1.18 2.97 -10.25
C LYS A 64 -0.07 2.30 -10.79
N LEU A 65 -0.65 1.37 -10.03
CA LEU A 65 -1.84 0.59 -10.41
C LEU A 65 -3.11 1.04 -9.66
N LYS A 66 -2.98 2.03 -8.76
CA LYS A 66 -4.03 2.46 -7.83
C LYS A 66 -4.68 1.29 -7.10
N ILE A 67 -3.87 0.43 -6.48
CA ILE A 67 -4.36 -0.64 -5.60
C ILE A 67 -4.02 -0.26 -4.16
N ALA A 68 -5.04 -0.19 -3.32
CA ALA A 68 -4.95 0.01 -1.88
C ALA A 68 -5.17 -1.33 -1.17
N VAL A 69 -4.29 -1.68 -0.24
CA VAL A 69 -4.41 -2.86 0.61
C VAL A 69 -4.45 -2.38 2.07
N GLU A 70 -5.55 -2.68 2.76
CA GLU A 70 -5.78 -2.26 4.16
C GLU A 70 -5.85 -3.49 5.07
N ALA A 71 -5.14 -3.42 6.20
CA ALA A 71 -5.29 -4.38 7.29
C ALA A 71 -6.48 -3.95 8.15
N VAL A 72 -7.32 -4.89 8.54
CA VAL A 72 -8.45 -4.61 9.42
C VAL A 72 -8.32 -5.37 10.72
N GLU A 73 -8.02 -4.64 11.78
CA GLU A 73 -8.13 -5.09 13.16
C GLU A 73 -9.60 -5.03 13.56
N HIS A 74 -10.33 -6.13 13.35
CA HIS A 74 -11.69 -6.22 13.88
C HIS A 74 -11.64 -6.76 15.30
N ASP A 75 -11.94 -5.89 16.26
CA ASP A 75 -12.48 -6.31 17.55
C ASP A 75 -14.01 -6.46 17.43
N PHE A 76 -14.60 -7.32 18.26
CA PHE A 76 -16.04 -7.62 18.23
C PHE A 76 -16.95 -6.45 18.65
N LEU A 77 -16.42 -5.25 18.90
CA LEU A 77 -17.13 -4.08 19.42
C LEU A 77 -16.63 -2.77 18.79
N ILE A 78 -16.77 -2.64 17.47
CA ILE A 78 -16.49 -1.37 16.77
C ILE A 78 -17.74 -0.48 16.84
N SER A 79 -17.58 0.82 17.09
CA SER A 79 -18.69 1.79 17.08
C SER A 79 -19.19 2.06 15.66
N SER A 80 -20.43 2.58 15.54
CA SER A 80 -20.99 3.03 14.25
C SER A 80 -20.11 4.06 13.55
N ASP A 81 -19.47 4.94 14.32
CA ASP A 81 -18.76 6.10 13.79
C ASP A 81 -17.43 5.68 13.14
N VAL A 82 -16.74 4.69 13.72
CA VAL A 82 -15.52 4.11 13.10
C VAL A 82 -15.88 3.41 11.79
N TRP A 83 -17.03 2.75 11.75
CA TRP A 83 -17.51 2.08 10.55
C TRP A 83 -17.90 3.06 9.45
N GLU A 84 -18.52 4.19 9.81
CA GLU A 84 -18.82 5.28 8.89
C GLU A 84 -17.53 5.88 8.29
N GLN A 85 -16.52 6.16 9.13
CA GLN A 85 -15.21 6.65 8.65
C GLN A 85 -14.54 5.68 7.67
N GLU A 86 -14.58 4.38 7.95
CA GLU A 86 -14.03 3.34 7.05
C GLU A 86 -14.77 3.29 5.71
N TRP A 87 -16.09 3.46 5.72
CA TRP A 87 -16.92 3.55 4.53
C TRP A 87 -16.68 4.82 3.72
N GLU A 88 -16.49 5.96 4.38
CA GLU A 88 -16.13 7.23 3.76
C GLU A 88 -14.77 7.13 3.07
N LYS A 89 -13.75 6.59 3.77
CA LYS A 89 -12.42 6.32 3.18
C LYS A 89 -12.53 5.43 1.95
N GLU A 90 -13.24 4.30 2.04
CA GLU A 90 -13.39 3.38 0.91
C GLU A 90 -14.07 4.04 -0.29
N SER A 91 -15.18 4.72 -0.04
CA SER A 91 -15.96 5.40 -1.08
C SER A 91 -15.12 6.47 -1.75
N TYR A 92 -14.37 7.25 -0.97
CA TYR A 92 -13.45 8.24 -1.47
C TYR A 92 -12.38 7.63 -2.37
N LEU A 93 -11.67 6.60 -1.89
CA LEU A 93 -10.60 5.95 -2.66
C LEU A 93 -11.13 5.37 -3.98
N LYS A 94 -12.28 4.67 -3.95
CA LYS A 94 -12.93 4.14 -5.15
C LYS A 94 -13.29 5.24 -6.15
N ASN A 95 -13.85 6.35 -5.68
CA ASN A 95 -14.18 7.50 -6.54
C ASN A 95 -12.93 8.13 -7.17
N HIS A 96 -11.75 7.97 -6.56
CA HIS A 96 -10.46 8.43 -7.10
C HIS A 96 -9.71 7.34 -7.92
N GLY A 97 -10.41 6.26 -8.26
CA GLY A 97 -9.93 5.21 -9.16
C GLY A 97 -9.10 4.12 -8.47
N TRP A 98 -9.12 4.06 -7.14
CA TRP A 98 -8.44 3.00 -6.41
C TRP A 98 -9.28 1.72 -6.33
N THR A 99 -8.63 0.58 -6.54
CA THR A 99 -9.15 -0.70 -6.08
C THR A 99 -8.76 -0.87 -4.61
N VAL A 100 -9.73 -1.02 -3.72
CA VAL A 100 -9.49 -1.21 -2.28
C VAL A 100 -9.66 -2.70 -1.93
N LEU A 101 -8.64 -3.30 -1.33
CA LEU A 101 -8.62 -4.69 -0.86
C LEU A 101 -8.38 -4.72 0.65
N ARG A 102 -9.38 -5.15 1.41
CA ARG A 102 -9.29 -5.25 2.88
C ARG A 102 -9.08 -6.68 3.34
N PHE A 103 -8.17 -6.88 4.30
CA PHE A 103 -7.90 -8.19 4.89
C PHE A 103 -7.95 -8.11 6.41
N SER A 104 -8.70 -9.00 7.05
CA SER A 104 -8.71 -9.09 8.51
C SER A 104 -7.36 -9.57 9.04
N GLY A 105 -7.02 -9.19 10.27
CA GLY A 105 -5.82 -9.69 10.96
C GLY A 105 -5.73 -11.22 10.96
N ALA A 106 -6.82 -11.90 11.29
CA ALA A 106 -6.87 -13.37 11.24
C ALA A 106 -6.51 -13.93 9.86
N ARG A 107 -6.94 -13.28 8.77
CA ARG A 107 -6.62 -13.71 7.40
C ARG A 107 -5.15 -13.47 7.04
N ILE A 108 -4.60 -12.34 7.48
CA ILE A 108 -3.17 -11.99 7.32
C ILE A 108 -2.31 -13.00 8.09
N ASP A 109 -2.77 -13.42 9.26
CA ASP A 109 -2.06 -14.36 10.12
C ASP A 109 -2.08 -15.79 9.58
N GLU A 110 -3.25 -16.24 9.11
CA GLU A 110 -3.49 -17.60 8.64
C GLU A 110 -2.86 -17.87 7.26
N ASP A 111 -3.02 -16.96 6.31
CA ASP A 111 -2.80 -17.28 4.88
C ASP A 111 -2.34 -16.05 4.07
N LEU A 112 -1.19 -15.51 4.46
CA LEU A 112 -0.54 -14.38 3.79
C LEU A 112 -0.21 -14.68 2.31
N SER A 113 0.19 -15.91 1.98
CA SER A 113 0.54 -16.27 0.60
C SER A 113 -0.66 -16.16 -0.34
N ARG A 114 -1.86 -16.54 0.09
CA ARG A 114 -3.09 -16.35 -0.71
C ARG A 114 -3.53 -14.90 -0.80
N ILE A 115 -3.20 -14.06 0.18
CA ILE A 115 -3.37 -12.60 0.07
C ILE A 115 -2.46 -12.07 -1.05
N VAL A 116 -1.18 -12.42 -1.02
CA VAL A 116 -0.20 -12.03 -2.05
C VAL A 116 -0.67 -12.49 -3.43
N GLU A 117 -1.14 -13.73 -3.57
CA GLU A 117 -1.64 -14.26 -4.83
C GLU A 117 -2.87 -13.46 -5.34
N LYS A 118 -3.81 -13.13 -4.47
CA LYS A 118 -4.98 -12.30 -4.82
C LYS A 118 -4.56 -10.91 -5.29
N VAL A 119 -3.64 -10.26 -4.59
CA VAL A 119 -3.14 -8.92 -4.96
C VAL A 119 -2.36 -8.97 -6.28
N SER A 120 -1.49 -9.97 -6.48
CA SER A 120 -0.74 -10.16 -7.72
C SER A 120 -1.65 -10.37 -8.94
N ARG A 121 -2.74 -11.12 -8.79
CA ARG A 121 -3.77 -11.24 -9.83
C ARG A 121 -4.43 -9.91 -10.18
N GLU A 122 -4.78 -9.12 -9.17
CA GLU A 122 -5.36 -7.78 -9.37
C GLU A 122 -4.37 -6.86 -10.10
N MET A 123 -3.09 -6.88 -9.70
CA MET A 123 -2.02 -6.11 -10.36
C MET A 123 -1.88 -6.49 -11.84
N THR A 124 -1.91 -7.79 -12.14
CA THR A 124 -1.85 -8.31 -13.51
C THR A 124 -3.07 -7.86 -14.33
N GLY A 125 -4.27 -7.94 -13.76
CA GLY A 125 -5.50 -7.48 -14.42
C GLY A 125 -5.49 -5.98 -14.74
N LYS A 126 -5.04 -5.15 -13.79
CA LYS A 126 -4.88 -3.70 -13.97
C LYS A 126 -3.84 -3.35 -15.04
N SER A 127 -2.70 -4.04 -15.02
CA SER A 127 -1.62 -3.82 -15.99
C SER A 127 -2.05 -4.13 -17.43
N ASN A 128 -2.91 -5.12 -17.62
CA ASN A 128 -3.43 -5.49 -18.95
C ASN A 128 -4.58 -4.59 -19.43
N SER A 129 -5.16 -3.77 -18.55
CA SER A 129 -6.31 -2.90 -18.85
C SER A 129 -5.92 -1.43 -19.01
N SER A 130 -4.65 -1.09 -18.78
CA SER A 130 -4.08 0.26 -18.91
C SER A 130 -3.30 0.39 -20.21
#